data_AF-A0A8H7DDU6-F1
#
_entry.id   AF-A0A8H7DDU6-F1
#
_cell.length_a   1.000
_cell.length_b   1.000
_cell.length_c   1.000
_cell.angle_alpha   90.00
_cell.angle_beta   90.00
_cell.angle_gamma   90.00
#
_symmetry.space_group_name_H-M   'P 1'
#
loop_
_entity.id
_entity.type
_entity.pdbx_description
1 polymer ?
#
loop_
_entity_poly.entity_id
_entity_poly.type
_entity_poly.pdbx_seq_one_letter_code
_entity_poly.pdbx_strand_id
1 'polypeptide(L)'
;MRFPASMTNSPMRAYVPARFCEHEILRARDTNAWNRWEVFQLAFGLFHLCLNLVWGILHAHRGTVNMTGNLLYFFSLMEKTRLGSDHPDYHTLLAALTQILDGLLLNAWHRECGSVSLDAFAKSKPTAQQLRDIATRILNEYATPFTAPEPEPDSDSPDVSVDSDSDEELIPHADTSELAKQDIAHHNIRLLTRDLLIVTALTRAISDGDFGRIEDFLPQLAMMFRGLGCNKYCTEILHFLHNLKVVWTPEFADIMRDNMIICISGLGPGHCMGVNLNIEHLIGYLKNLLQAKGMTSTWDRLGNISASIVHLQRVKKKVAAALETAYRNTGHTTPNTSALVWRVADKVASKGLQQFEDGRCRARSRAKPELRAYRISG
;
A
#
# COMPACT_ATOMS: atom_id res chain seq x y z
N MET A 1 -25.06 20.71 33.12
CA MET A 1 -24.73 21.33 31.82
C MET A 1 -24.50 20.21 30.81
N ARG A 2 -25.43 20.02 29.86
CA ARG A 2 -25.32 19.01 28.80
C ARG A 2 -24.32 19.51 27.76
N PHE A 3 -23.31 18.71 27.42
CA PHE A 3 -22.45 18.94 26.27
C PHE A 3 -22.90 18.07 25.09
N PRO A 4 -22.88 18.59 23.86
CA PRO A 4 -23.45 17.90 22.71
C PRO A 4 -22.59 16.72 22.26
N ALA A 5 -23.26 15.60 22.04
CA ALA A 5 -22.76 14.45 21.30
C ALA A 5 -22.84 14.76 19.80
N SER A 6 -21.72 15.22 19.21
CA SER A 6 -21.53 15.21 17.76
C SER A 6 -20.03 15.17 17.41
N MET A 7 -19.38 14.05 17.74
CA MET A 7 -18.24 13.59 16.93
C MET A 7 -18.76 12.51 15.99
N THR A 8 -19.39 12.97 14.92
CA THR A 8 -19.75 12.15 13.77
C THR A 8 -18.49 11.76 12.99
N ASN A 9 -18.48 10.52 12.52
CA ASN A 9 -17.50 9.93 11.62
C ASN A 9 -17.18 10.83 10.43
N SER A 10 -15.92 11.25 10.30
CA SER A 10 -15.35 11.74 9.05
C SER A 10 -13.88 11.28 8.95
N PRO A 11 -13.54 10.36 8.04
CA PRO A 11 -12.18 9.84 7.88
C PRO A 11 -11.40 10.74 6.90
N MET A 12 -11.25 12.01 7.25
CA MET A 12 -10.21 12.88 6.69
C MET A 12 -9.69 13.75 7.84
N ARG A 13 -9.11 13.11 8.85
CA ARG A 13 -8.42 13.84 9.91
C ARG A 13 -7.10 14.41 9.36
N ALA A 14 -6.91 15.68 9.67
CA ALA A 14 -5.78 16.51 9.28
C ALA A 14 -4.41 15.87 9.53
N TYR A 15 -3.49 16.24 8.65
CA TYR A 15 -2.09 15.83 8.53
C TYR A 15 -1.32 15.97 9.85
N VAL A 16 -0.72 14.87 10.32
CA VAL A 16 -0.03 14.79 11.63
C VAL A 16 1.20 15.70 11.70
N PRO A 17 2.05 15.83 10.65
CA PRO A 17 3.19 16.74 10.70
C PRO A 17 2.80 18.22 10.77
N ALA A 18 1.75 18.68 10.06
CA ALA A 18 1.32 20.09 10.18
C ALA A 18 0.80 20.41 11.58
N ARG A 19 0.05 19.49 12.19
CA ARG A 19 -0.40 19.69 13.58
C ARG A 19 0.79 19.73 14.53
N PHE A 20 1.81 18.89 14.33
CA PHE A 20 2.99 18.92 15.19
C PHE A 20 3.72 20.26 15.08
N CYS A 21 3.97 20.75 13.86
CA CYS A 21 4.59 22.06 13.65
C CYS A 21 3.74 23.22 14.21
N GLU A 22 2.40 23.16 14.10
CA GLU A 22 1.52 24.12 14.78
C GLU A 22 1.72 24.11 16.30
N HIS A 23 1.89 22.93 16.91
CA HIS A 23 2.12 22.82 18.36
C HIS A 23 3.51 23.32 18.77
N GLU A 24 4.55 23.08 17.97
CA GLU A 24 5.87 23.66 18.18
C GLU A 24 5.82 25.19 18.16
N ILE A 25 5.09 25.78 17.20
CA ILE A 25 4.90 27.24 17.11
C ILE A 25 4.18 27.77 18.36
N LEU A 26 3.10 27.10 18.80
CA LEU A 26 2.38 27.50 20.02
C LEU A 26 3.24 27.40 21.28
N ARG A 27 4.18 26.46 21.30
CA ARG A 27 5.09 26.19 22.42
C ARG A 27 6.43 26.92 22.30
N ALA A 28 6.65 27.72 21.25
CA ALA A 28 7.95 28.35 20.98
C ALA A 28 8.48 29.23 22.13
N ARG A 29 7.60 29.70 23.04
CA ARG A 29 7.96 30.50 24.21
C ARG A 29 8.19 29.68 25.49
N ASP A 30 8.10 28.36 25.43
CA ASP A 30 8.35 27.50 26.58
C ASP A 30 9.85 27.53 26.98
N THR A 31 10.10 27.28 28.26
CA THR A 31 11.38 27.57 28.91
C THR A 31 12.56 26.71 28.46
N ASN A 32 12.30 25.53 27.89
CA ASN A 32 13.36 24.61 27.47
C ASN A 32 12.97 23.84 26.20
N ALA A 33 13.98 23.28 25.53
CA ALA A 33 13.83 22.57 24.25
C ALA A 33 12.85 21.38 24.33
N TRP A 34 12.79 20.69 25.47
CA TRP A 34 11.84 19.59 25.68
C TRP A 34 10.40 20.09 25.65
N ASN A 35 10.08 21.17 26.37
CA ASN A 35 8.74 21.74 26.40
C ASN A 35 8.36 22.43 25.09
N ARG A 36 9.35 23.01 24.38
CA ARG A 36 9.21 23.54 23.02
C ARG A 36 9.08 22.45 21.94
N TRP A 37 9.30 21.19 22.31
CA TRP A 37 9.26 20.01 21.43
C TRP A 37 10.36 19.98 20.35
N GLU A 38 11.36 20.86 20.43
CA GLU A 38 12.49 20.96 19.49
C GLU A 38 13.35 19.69 19.41
N VAL A 39 13.24 18.81 20.41
CA VAL A 39 14.04 17.58 20.53
C VAL A 39 13.43 16.40 19.77
N PHE A 40 12.22 16.54 19.23
CA PHE A 40 11.52 15.45 18.55
C PHE A 40 11.69 15.55 17.03
N GLN A 41 12.29 14.52 16.44
CA GLN A 41 12.32 14.38 14.99
C GLN A 41 11.20 13.45 14.53
N LEU A 42 10.35 13.94 13.63
CA LEU A 42 9.30 13.14 13.03
C LEU A 42 9.82 12.32 11.83
N ALA A 43 9.28 11.11 11.68
CA ALA A 43 9.35 10.28 10.49
C ALA A 43 7.96 9.76 10.13
N PHE A 44 7.75 9.38 8.87
CA PHE A 44 6.49 8.79 8.43
C PHE A 44 6.33 7.36 8.98
N GLY A 45 5.09 6.92 9.19
CA GLY A 45 4.81 5.57 9.66
C GLY A 45 4.76 4.55 8.52
N LEU A 46 5.67 3.57 8.50
CA LEU A 46 5.74 2.53 7.46
C LEU A 46 4.43 1.76 7.25
N PHE A 47 3.70 1.42 8.32
CA PHE A 47 2.39 0.77 8.15
C PHE A 47 1.35 1.71 7.54
N HIS A 48 1.34 2.99 7.90
CA HIS A 48 0.41 3.95 7.28
C HIS A 48 0.78 4.22 5.83
N LEU A 49 2.07 4.20 5.49
CA LEU A 49 2.56 4.23 4.12
C LEU A 49 1.99 3.04 3.32
N CYS A 50 2.19 1.81 3.80
CA CYS A 50 1.64 0.61 3.15
C CYS A 50 0.11 0.64 3.06
N LEU A 51 -0.57 1.05 4.13
CA LEU A 51 -2.03 1.16 4.19
C LEU A 51 -2.58 2.06 3.10
N ASN A 52 -2.02 3.27 2.97
CA ASN A 52 -2.50 4.25 1.99
C ASN A 52 -2.08 3.87 0.58
N LEU A 53 -0.94 3.18 0.41
CA LEU A 53 -0.55 2.63 -0.88
C LEU A 53 -1.55 1.59 -1.37
N VAL A 54 -1.92 0.60 -0.54
CA VAL A 54 -2.88 -0.43 -0.95
C VAL A 54 -4.29 0.12 -1.18
N TRP A 55 -4.72 1.11 -0.39
CA TRP A 55 -5.98 1.82 -0.64
C TRP A 55 -5.94 2.63 -1.93
N GLY A 56 -4.85 3.35 -2.21
CA GLY A 56 -4.67 4.07 -3.46
C GLY A 56 -4.70 3.13 -4.67
N ILE A 57 -3.97 2.02 -4.61
CA ILE A 57 -4.00 0.97 -5.65
C ILE A 57 -5.41 0.41 -5.82
N LEU A 58 -6.13 0.16 -4.72
CA LEU A 58 -7.53 -0.24 -4.77
C LEU A 58 -8.37 0.76 -5.57
N HIS A 59 -8.26 2.05 -5.28
CA HIS A 59 -9.04 3.08 -5.99
C HIS A 59 -8.65 3.18 -7.48
N ALA A 60 -7.35 3.19 -7.80
CA ALA A 60 -6.87 3.27 -9.17
C ALA A 60 -7.34 2.07 -10.01
N HIS A 61 -7.22 0.86 -9.45
CA HIS A 61 -7.49 -0.40 -10.14
C HIS A 61 -8.86 -1.00 -9.84
N ARG A 62 -9.77 -0.29 -9.15
CA ARG A 62 -11.10 -0.80 -8.72
C ARG A 62 -11.90 -1.36 -9.88
N GLY A 63 -12.20 -0.52 -10.87
CA GLY A 63 -13.03 -0.88 -12.03
C GLY A 63 -14.45 -1.30 -11.65
N THR A 64 -15.08 -2.13 -12.50
CA THR A 64 -16.41 -2.70 -12.25
C THR A 64 -16.36 -4.22 -12.38
N VAL A 65 -17.30 -4.93 -11.75
CA VAL A 65 -17.37 -6.42 -11.81
C VAL A 65 -17.47 -6.95 -13.24
N ASN A 66 -18.09 -6.19 -14.15
CA ASN A 66 -18.32 -6.60 -15.54
C ASN A 66 -17.11 -6.42 -16.46
N MET A 67 -16.11 -5.66 -16.01
CA MET A 67 -14.88 -5.39 -16.73
C MET A 67 -13.81 -6.39 -16.28
N THR A 68 -13.20 -7.12 -17.21
CA THR A 68 -12.12 -8.06 -16.89
C THR A 68 -10.82 -7.33 -16.59
N GLY A 69 -9.97 -7.90 -15.72
CA GLY A 69 -8.64 -7.37 -15.44
C GLY A 69 -8.57 -6.20 -14.46
N ASN A 70 -9.60 -5.99 -13.63
CA ASN A 70 -9.57 -5.04 -12.52
C ASN A 70 -9.79 -5.73 -11.18
N LEU A 71 -9.59 -5.00 -10.07
CA LEU A 71 -9.66 -5.56 -8.73
C LEU A 71 -11.06 -6.04 -8.35
N LEU A 72 -12.12 -5.32 -8.72
CA LEU A 72 -13.48 -5.73 -8.34
C LEU A 72 -13.90 -7.02 -9.05
N TYR A 73 -13.44 -7.23 -10.28
CA TYR A 73 -13.56 -8.51 -10.98
C TYR A 73 -12.86 -9.65 -10.23
N PHE A 74 -11.61 -9.46 -9.81
CA PHE A 74 -10.88 -10.48 -9.05
C PHE A 74 -11.46 -10.73 -7.66
N PHE A 75 -11.97 -9.70 -6.98
CA PHE A 75 -12.66 -9.87 -5.70
C PHE A 75 -13.94 -10.69 -5.86
N SER A 76 -14.70 -10.47 -6.93
CA SER A 76 -15.85 -11.32 -7.23
C SER A 76 -15.43 -12.76 -7.53
N LEU A 77 -14.34 -12.97 -8.26
CA LEU A 77 -13.81 -14.29 -8.59
C LEU A 77 -13.38 -15.08 -7.33
N MET A 78 -12.78 -14.40 -6.36
CA MET A 78 -12.32 -14.97 -5.10
C MET A 78 -13.39 -14.95 -3.99
N GLU A 79 -14.63 -14.53 -4.28
CA GLU A 79 -15.73 -14.42 -3.30
C GLU A 79 -15.42 -13.44 -2.14
N LYS A 80 -14.59 -12.42 -2.40
CA LYS A 80 -14.21 -11.35 -1.44
C LYS A 80 -14.89 -10.02 -1.74
N THR A 81 -16.19 -10.04 -2.01
CA THR A 81 -16.96 -8.87 -2.49
C THR A 81 -16.95 -7.67 -1.54
N ARG A 82 -16.76 -7.89 -0.23
CA ARG A 82 -16.70 -6.82 0.79
C ARG A 82 -15.44 -5.94 0.71
N LEU A 83 -14.42 -6.35 -0.04
CA LEU A 83 -13.19 -5.58 -0.23
C LEU A 83 -13.33 -4.43 -1.23
N GLY A 84 -14.49 -4.31 -1.88
CA GLY A 84 -14.79 -3.21 -2.78
C GLY A 84 -15.13 -1.88 -2.10
N SER A 85 -15.18 -1.80 -0.77
CA SER A 85 -15.43 -0.55 -0.04
C SER A 85 -14.24 0.42 -0.10
N ASP A 86 -14.41 1.67 0.35
CA ASP A 86 -13.35 2.70 0.25
C ASP A 86 -12.19 2.46 1.24
N HIS A 87 -12.51 1.93 2.42
CA HIS A 87 -11.52 1.66 3.46
C HIS A 87 -11.71 0.23 4.02
N PRO A 88 -11.45 -0.81 3.22
CA PRO A 88 -11.47 -2.17 3.72
C PRO A 88 -10.33 -2.39 4.72
N ASP A 89 -10.49 -3.40 5.57
CA ASP A 89 -9.45 -3.84 6.49
C ASP A 89 -8.13 -4.10 5.75
N TYR A 90 -7.05 -3.55 6.29
CA TYR A 90 -5.72 -3.58 5.68
C TYR A 90 -5.22 -5.00 5.44
N HIS A 91 -5.27 -5.85 6.46
CA HIS A 91 -4.71 -7.19 6.39
C HIS A 91 -5.49 -8.06 5.41
N THR A 92 -6.82 -7.92 5.41
CA THR A 92 -7.71 -8.65 4.49
C THR A 92 -7.51 -8.19 3.05
N LEU A 93 -7.38 -6.87 2.81
CA LEU A 93 -7.10 -6.32 1.49
C LEU A 93 -5.73 -6.77 0.99
N LEU A 94 -4.67 -6.57 1.78
CA LEU A 94 -3.30 -6.96 1.42
C LEU A 94 -3.23 -8.45 1.07
N ALA A 95 -3.86 -9.32 1.87
CA ALA A 95 -3.91 -10.75 1.58
C ALA A 95 -4.61 -11.06 0.23
N ALA A 96 -5.70 -10.37 -0.10
CA ALA A 96 -6.38 -10.55 -1.38
C ALA A 96 -5.53 -10.02 -2.56
N LEU A 97 -4.87 -8.88 -2.41
CA LEU A 97 -3.97 -8.33 -3.43
C LEU A 97 -2.78 -9.26 -3.68
N THR A 98 -2.17 -9.81 -2.64
CA THR A 98 -1.09 -10.80 -2.77
C THR A 98 -1.57 -12.06 -3.49
N GLN A 99 -2.76 -12.58 -3.17
CA GLN A 99 -3.33 -13.74 -3.87
C GLN A 99 -3.56 -13.48 -5.36
N ILE A 100 -4.01 -12.27 -5.71
CA ILE A 100 -4.17 -11.86 -7.12
C ILE A 100 -2.82 -11.83 -7.81
N LEU A 101 -1.81 -11.20 -7.19
CA LEU A 101 -0.46 -11.15 -7.73
C LEU A 101 0.12 -12.55 -7.92
N ASP A 102 0.01 -13.42 -6.92
CA ASP A 102 0.51 -14.79 -6.99
C ASP A 102 -0.14 -15.56 -8.16
N GLY A 103 -1.45 -15.41 -8.37
CA GLY A 103 -2.15 -16.02 -9.51
C GLY A 103 -1.68 -15.48 -10.87
N LEU A 104 -1.45 -14.16 -10.95
CA LEU A 104 -0.91 -13.50 -12.15
C LEU A 104 0.52 -13.97 -12.45
N LEU A 105 1.38 -14.08 -11.43
CA LEU A 105 2.74 -14.55 -11.57
C LEU A 105 2.78 -16.04 -11.92
N LEU A 106 1.94 -16.88 -11.33
CA LEU A 106 1.88 -18.31 -11.66
C LEU A 106 1.53 -18.54 -13.13
N ASN A 107 0.55 -17.81 -13.67
CA ASN A 107 0.23 -17.91 -15.08
C ASN A 107 1.39 -17.43 -15.97
N ALA A 108 2.07 -16.35 -15.58
CA ALA A 108 3.27 -15.88 -16.30
C ALA A 108 4.40 -16.93 -16.27
N TRP A 109 4.70 -17.51 -15.11
CA TRP A 109 5.68 -18.59 -14.97
C TRP A 109 5.34 -19.81 -15.83
N HIS A 110 4.07 -20.22 -15.84
CA HIS A 110 3.62 -21.36 -16.63
C HIS A 110 3.86 -21.14 -18.13
N ARG A 111 3.72 -19.90 -18.61
CA ARG A 111 3.98 -19.53 -20.00
C ARG A 111 5.48 -19.42 -20.33
N GLU A 112 6.25 -18.78 -19.45
CA GLU A 112 7.65 -18.45 -19.73
C GLU A 112 8.65 -19.59 -19.48
N CYS A 113 8.26 -20.63 -18.73
CA CYS A 113 9.15 -21.73 -18.39
C CYS A 113 9.34 -22.76 -19.54
N GLY A 114 8.61 -22.62 -20.65
CA GLY A 114 8.76 -23.46 -21.85
C GLY A 114 8.51 -24.96 -21.62
N SER A 115 7.82 -25.32 -20.53
CA SER A 115 7.57 -26.71 -20.10
C SER A 115 6.07 -26.98 -20.07
N VAL A 116 5.68 -28.26 -20.24
CA VAL A 116 4.26 -28.66 -20.22
C VAL A 116 3.57 -28.34 -18.88
N SER A 117 4.32 -28.34 -17.77
CA SER A 117 3.83 -27.93 -16.46
C SER A 117 4.95 -27.35 -15.59
N LEU A 118 4.56 -26.59 -14.56
CA LEU A 118 5.51 -26.09 -13.56
C LEU A 118 6.20 -27.25 -12.81
N ASP A 119 5.51 -28.37 -12.60
CA ASP A 119 6.11 -29.56 -11.98
C ASP A 119 7.18 -30.19 -12.87
N ALA A 120 6.94 -30.27 -14.19
CA ALA A 120 7.93 -30.75 -15.15
C ALA A 120 9.15 -29.81 -15.19
N PHE A 121 8.91 -28.49 -15.18
CA PHE A 121 9.97 -27.50 -15.11
C PHE A 121 10.79 -27.65 -13.81
N ALA A 122 10.14 -27.75 -12.66
CA ALA A 122 10.82 -27.95 -11.37
C ALA A 122 11.65 -29.24 -11.33
N LYS A 123 11.13 -30.34 -11.89
CA LYS A 123 11.86 -31.62 -12.01
C LYS A 123 13.09 -31.52 -12.90
N SER A 124 13.12 -30.60 -13.86
CA SER A 124 14.31 -30.35 -14.68
C SER A 124 15.48 -29.72 -13.90
N LYS A 125 15.23 -29.27 -12.66
CA LYS A 125 16.19 -28.61 -11.77
C LYS A 125 16.88 -27.42 -12.47
N PRO A 126 16.09 -26.38 -12.84
CA PRO A 126 16.62 -25.23 -13.55
C PRO A 126 17.71 -24.55 -12.73
N THR A 127 18.74 -24.08 -13.42
CA THR A 127 19.84 -23.34 -12.78
C THR A 127 19.35 -21.99 -12.24
N ALA A 128 20.06 -21.42 -11.27
CA ALA A 128 19.76 -20.09 -10.75
C ALA A 128 19.76 -19.02 -11.85
N GLN A 129 20.64 -19.15 -12.86
CA GLN A 129 20.68 -18.23 -13.99
C GLN A 129 19.42 -18.35 -14.87
N GLN A 130 19.00 -19.59 -15.20
CA GLN A 130 17.76 -19.80 -15.95
C GLN A 130 16.53 -19.23 -15.23
N LEU A 131 16.45 -19.42 -13.91
CA LEU A 131 15.38 -18.85 -13.09
C LEU A 131 15.39 -17.31 -13.14
N ARG A 132 16.58 -16.70 -13.07
CA ARG A 132 16.75 -15.26 -13.19
C ARG A 132 16.34 -14.75 -14.56
N ASP A 133 16.74 -15.42 -15.64
CA ASP A 133 16.41 -15.04 -17.00
C ASP A 133 14.90 -15.11 -17.26
N ILE A 134 14.24 -16.17 -16.76
CA ILE A 134 12.77 -16.28 -16.82
C ILE A 134 12.12 -15.16 -16.00
N ALA A 135 12.57 -14.90 -14.78
CA ALA A 135 12.03 -13.85 -13.94
C ALA A 135 12.17 -12.45 -14.59
N THR A 136 13.30 -12.18 -15.26
CA THR A 136 13.50 -10.95 -16.03
C THR A 136 12.53 -10.86 -17.21
N ARG A 137 12.30 -11.96 -17.94
CA ARG A 137 11.26 -11.98 -18.99
C ARG A 137 9.88 -11.71 -18.42
N ILE A 138 9.51 -12.36 -17.32
CA ILE A 138 8.22 -12.13 -16.65
C ILE A 138 8.05 -10.65 -16.28
N LEU A 139 9.09 -10.03 -15.71
CA LEU A 139 9.04 -8.60 -15.36
C LEU A 139 8.82 -7.72 -16.60
N ASN A 140 9.58 -7.97 -17.66
CA ASN A 140 9.52 -7.19 -18.91
C ASN A 140 8.20 -7.39 -19.65
N GLU A 141 7.68 -8.62 -19.68
CA GLU A 141 6.50 -8.99 -20.46
C GLU A 141 5.18 -8.92 -19.70
N TYR A 142 5.19 -8.82 -18.37
CA TYR A 142 3.93 -8.87 -17.60
C TYR A 142 3.80 -7.73 -16.59
N ALA A 143 4.86 -6.99 -16.29
CA ALA A 143 4.85 -5.92 -15.29
C ALA A 143 5.51 -4.60 -15.76
N THR A 144 5.99 -4.55 -17.01
CA THR A 144 6.52 -3.31 -17.59
C THR A 144 5.44 -2.62 -18.45
N PRO A 145 5.16 -1.33 -18.26
CA PRO A 145 4.23 -0.57 -19.11
C PRO A 145 4.69 -0.54 -20.58
N PHE A 146 3.75 -0.44 -21.53
CA PHE A 146 4.02 -0.45 -22.98
C PHE A 146 4.57 0.87 -23.55
N THR A 147 5.24 1.70 -22.75
CA THR A 147 5.62 3.11 -23.01
C THR A 147 4.48 4.10 -22.69
N ALA A 148 4.83 5.20 -21.99
CA ALA A 148 3.93 6.30 -21.63
C ALA A 148 3.60 7.15 -22.88
N PRO A 149 2.43 7.82 -22.95
CA PRO A 149 2.23 8.87 -23.95
C PRO A 149 3.30 9.95 -23.78
N GLU A 150 4.00 10.30 -24.85
CA GLU A 150 4.91 11.45 -24.85
C GLU A 150 4.13 12.73 -24.48
N PRO A 151 4.79 13.71 -23.82
CA PRO A 151 4.15 14.99 -23.55
C PRO A 151 3.80 15.68 -24.87
N GLU A 152 2.51 15.93 -25.09
CA GLU A 152 2.03 16.88 -26.10
C GLU A 152 2.72 18.23 -25.83
N PRO A 153 3.31 18.89 -26.85
CA PRO A 153 3.92 20.19 -26.66
C PRO A 153 2.84 21.20 -26.23
N ASP A 154 3.10 21.92 -25.13
CA ASP A 154 2.23 22.98 -24.62
C ASP A 154 1.96 24.01 -25.74
N SER A 155 0.72 24.04 -26.22
CA SER A 155 0.24 25.09 -27.12
C SER A 155 -0.17 26.32 -26.32
N ASP A 156 0.78 26.93 -25.61
CA ASP A 156 0.57 28.25 -25.02
C ASP A 156 1.12 29.32 -25.96
N SER A 157 0.20 29.96 -26.69
CA SER A 157 0.38 31.32 -27.21
C SER A 157 -0.78 32.20 -26.69
N PRO A 158 -0.53 33.45 -26.29
CA PRO A 158 -1.43 34.22 -25.43
C PRO A 158 -2.50 35.02 -26.18
N ASP A 159 -3.51 35.42 -25.39
CA ASP A 159 -4.53 36.47 -25.58
C ASP A 159 -5.76 36.18 -26.48
N VAL A 160 -6.98 36.31 -25.92
CA VAL A 160 -7.80 37.55 -25.87
C VAL A 160 -9.15 37.22 -25.21
N SER A 161 -9.58 38.09 -24.29
CA SER A 161 -10.89 38.14 -23.63
C SER A 161 -12.07 38.39 -24.58
N VAL A 162 -13.13 37.57 -24.55
CA VAL A 162 -14.50 37.97 -24.94
C VAL A 162 -15.55 37.17 -24.14
N ASP A 163 -16.43 37.89 -23.43
CA ASP A 163 -17.70 37.40 -22.85
C ASP A 163 -18.71 37.04 -23.96
N SER A 164 -19.40 35.90 -23.84
CA SER A 164 -20.85 35.77 -24.14
C SER A 164 -21.39 34.35 -23.91
N ASP A 165 -22.53 34.26 -23.21
CA ASP A 165 -23.47 33.14 -23.16
C ASP A 165 -23.76 32.51 -24.53
N SER A 166 -23.65 31.17 -24.63
CA SER A 166 -24.59 30.28 -25.34
C SER A 166 -24.04 28.86 -25.49
N ASP A 167 -24.89 27.89 -25.14
CA ASP A 167 -24.95 26.47 -25.57
C ASP A 167 -23.73 25.55 -25.35
N GLU A 168 -23.92 24.59 -24.43
CA GLU A 168 -23.06 23.42 -24.21
C GLU A 168 -22.98 22.55 -25.48
N GLU A 169 -22.09 22.88 -26.40
CA GLU A 169 -21.60 21.94 -27.40
C GLU A 169 -20.40 21.13 -26.86
N LEU A 170 -20.55 19.81 -26.94
CA LEU A 170 -19.59 18.77 -26.59
C LEU A 170 -18.22 19.04 -27.23
N ILE A 171 -17.22 19.44 -26.44
CA ILE A 171 -15.83 19.48 -26.90
C ILE A 171 -15.33 18.03 -27.05
N PRO A 172 -14.86 17.60 -28.23
CA PRO A 172 -14.36 16.26 -28.44
C PRO A 172 -13.02 16.08 -27.71
N HIS A 173 -13.02 15.24 -26.68
CA HIS A 173 -11.81 14.84 -25.98
C HIS A 173 -10.80 14.19 -26.95
N ALA A 174 -9.56 14.68 -26.86
CA ALA A 174 -8.37 14.20 -27.56
C ALA A 174 -8.31 12.66 -27.68
N ASP A 175 -8.02 12.24 -28.91
CA ASP A 175 -7.77 10.89 -29.42
C ASP A 175 -7.92 9.71 -28.46
N THR A 176 -9.17 9.22 -28.41
CA THR A 176 -9.49 7.84 -28.04
C THR A 176 -9.08 6.83 -29.13
N SER A 177 -8.54 7.28 -30.26
CA SER A 177 -8.30 6.49 -31.48
C SER A 177 -7.08 5.56 -31.43
N GLU A 178 -5.95 5.97 -30.84
CA GLU A 178 -4.74 5.12 -30.75
C GLU A 178 -4.77 4.16 -29.54
N LEU A 179 -5.32 4.59 -28.40
CA LEU A 179 -5.58 3.72 -27.25
C LEU A 179 -6.67 2.69 -27.51
N ALA A 180 -7.61 2.95 -28.43
CA ALA A 180 -8.62 1.99 -28.86
C ALA A 180 -8.05 0.80 -29.64
N LYS A 181 -6.82 0.89 -30.17
CA LYS A 181 -6.07 -0.25 -30.74
C LYS A 181 -5.35 -1.08 -29.67
N GLN A 182 -5.33 -0.64 -28.42
CA GLN A 182 -4.67 -1.34 -27.33
C GLN A 182 -5.68 -2.19 -26.56
N ASP A 183 -5.35 -3.46 -26.34
CA ASP A 183 -6.08 -4.33 -25.41
C ASP A 183 -6.02 -3.73 -23.99
N ILE A 184 -7.07 -2.95 -23.64
CA ILE A 184 -7.16 -2.22 -22.38
C ILE A 184 -7.11 -3.16 -21.18
N ALA A 185 -7.69 -4.36 -21.29
CA ALA A 185 -7.69 -5.33 -20.20
C ALA A 185 -6.28 -5.85 -19.94
N HIS A 186 -5.55 -6.17 -21.01
CA HIS A 186 -4.15 -6.58 -20.93
C HIS A 186 -3.26 -5.47 -20.36
N HIS A 187 -3.41 -4.24 -20.86
CA HIS A 187 -2.67 -3.08 -20.35
C HIS A 187 -2.91 -2.86 -18.84
N ASN A 188 -4.17 -2.90 -18.42
CA ASN A 188 -4.55 -2.71 -17.01
C ASN A 188 -3.98 -3.80 -16.10
N ILE A 189 -3.96 -5.07 -16.55
CA ILE A 189 -3.36 -6.15 -15.78
C ILE A 189 -1.85 -5.97 -15.65
N ARG A 190 -1.15 -5.49 -16.68
CA ARG A 190 0.28 -5.21 -16.57
C ARG A 190 0.58 -4.14 -15.54
N LEU A 191 -0.18 -3.04 -15.56
CA LEU A 191 -0.06 -1.98 -14.55
C LEU A 191 -0.38 -2.50 -13.14
N LEU A 192 -1.45 -3.28 -12.99
CA LEU A 192 -1.80 -3.88 -11.70
C LEU A 192 -0.69 -4.81 -11.20
N THR A 193 -0.15 -5.68 -12.06
CA THR A 193 0.93 -6.61 -11.70
C THR A 193 2.16 -5.85 -11.20
N ARG A 194 2.55 -4.78 -11.91
CA ARG A 194 3.65 -3.89 -11.48
C ARG A 194 3.39 -3.29 -10.11
N ASP A 195 2.23 -2.68 -9.93
CA ASP A 195 1.91 -1.94 -8.71
C ASP A 195 1.84 -2.88 -7.50
N LEU A 196 1.32 -4.10 -7.69
CA LEU A 196 1.31 -5.14 -6.67
C LEU A 196 2.71 -5.69 -6.36
N LEU A 197 3.60 -5.83 -7.35
CA LEU A 197 4.99 -6.22 -7.12
C LEU A 197 5.71 -5.24 -6.18
N ILE A 198 5.47 -3.93 -6.33
CA ILE A 198 6.02 -2.90 -5.44
C ILE A 198 5.51 -3.09 -4.01
N VAL A 199 4.20 -3.30 -3.84
CA VAL A 199 3.60 -3.56 -2.52
C VAL A 199 4.23 -4.79 -1.87
N THR A 200 4.36 -5.89 -2.61
CA THR A 200 4.96 -7.13 -2.11
C THR A 200 6.44 -6.95 -1.77
N ALA A 201 7.21 -6.23 -2.60
CA ALA A 201 8.62 -5.97 -2.33
C ALA A 201 8.82 -5.09 -1.10
N LEU A 202 8.00 -4.05 -0.93
CA LEU A 202 8.01 -3.14 0.22
C LEU A 202 7.62 -3.86 1.52
N THR A 203 6.52 -4.62 1.50
CA THR A 203 6.06 -5.36 2.69
C THR A 203 7.04 -6.45 3.10
N ARG A 204 7.70 -7.12 2.14
CA ARG A 204 8.80 -8.04 2.42
C ARG A 204 10.01 -7.32 3.01
N ALA A 205 10.44 -6.18 2.46
CA ALA A 205 11.57 -5.42 3.00
C ALA A 205 11.34 -5.00 4.47
N ILE A 206 10.13 -4.54 4.81
CA ILE A 206 9.73 -4.24 6.19
C ILE A 206 9.81 -5.49 7.07
N SER A 207 9.28 -6.62 6.59
CA SER A 207 9.28 -7.90 7.30
C SER A 207 10.69 -8.42 7.55
N ASP A 208 11.58 -8.26 6.55
CA ASP A 208 13.00 -8.64 6.60
C ASP A 208 13.83 -7.73 7.51
N GLY A 209 13.30 -6.56 7.88
CA GLY A 209 14.02 -5.56 8.65
C GLY A 209 15.06 -4.79 7.83
N ASP A 210 14.95 -4.81 6.50
CA ASP A 210 15.90 -4.20 5.58
C ASP A 210 15.42 -2.80 5.19
N PHE A 211 15.87 -1.79 5.94
CA PHE A 211 15.53 -0.40 5.65
C PHE A 211 16.17 0.10 4.35
N GLY A 212 17.35 -0.41 3.96
CA GLY A 212 18.01 -0.02 2.72
C GLY A 212 17.10 -0.30 1.51
N ARG A 213 16.51 -1.50 1.46
CA ARG A 213 15.50 -1.83 0.43
C ARG A 213 14.27 -0.95 0.48
N ILE A 214 13.83 -0.51 1.66
CA ILE A 214 12.71 0.43 1.79
C ILE A 214 13.09 1.79 1.20
N GLU A 215 14.28 2.28 1.54
CA GLU A 215 14.82 3.56 1.06
C GLU A 215 14.92 3.59 -0.48
N ASP A 216 15.36 2.50 -1.10
CA ASP A 216 15.41 2.34 -2.56
C ASP A 216 14.03 2.51 -3.23
N PHE A 217 12.95 2.11 -2.54
CA PHE A 217 11.58 2.28 -3.05
C PHE A 217 11.02 3.68 -2.83
N LEU A 218 11.53 4.48 -1.90
CA LEU A 218 10.95 5.78 -1.53
C LEU A 218 10.75 6.73 -2.73
N PRO A 219 11.70 6.91 -3.66
CA PRO A 219 11.47 7.76 -4.83
C PRO A 219 10.30 7.28 -5.70
N GLN A 220 10.20 5.96 -5.90
CA GLN A 220 9.11 5.37 -6.69
C GLN A 220 7.76 5.52 -5.97
N LEU A 221 7.75 5.34 -4.65
CA LEU A 221 6.56 5.54 -3.82
C LEU A 221 6.10 6.99 -3.85
N ALA A 222 7.01 7.97 -3.79
CA ALA A 222 6.66 9.39 -3.91
C ALA A 222 5.93 9.68 -5.23
N MET A 223 6.46 9.17 -6.35
CA MET A 223 5.81 9.28 -7.67
C MET A 223 4.42 8.62 -7.66
N MET A 224 4.30 7.40 -7.13
CA MET A 224 3.02 6.71 -7.05
C MET A 224 2.01 7.47 -6.19
N PHE A 225 2.39 7.96 -5.02
CA PHE A 225 1.49 8.72 -4.15
C PHE A 225 1.05 10.02 -4.82
N ARG A 226 1.91 10.68 -5.61
CA ARG A 226 1.52 11.82 -6.44
C ARG A 226 0.47 11.41 -7.48
N GLY A 227 0.72 10.34 -8.23
CA GLY A 227 -0.22 9.81 -9.24
C GLY A 227 -1.56 9.31 -8.65
N LEU A 228 -1.55 8.87 -7.39
CA LEU A 228 -2.74 8.45 -6.63
C LEU A 228 -3.53 9.62 -6.02
N GLY A 229 -3.04 10.87 -6.13
CA GLY A 229 -3.64 12.03 -5.46
C GLY A 229 -3.35 12.10 -3.95
N CYS A 230 -2.53 11.20 -3.43
CA CYS A 230 -2.09 11.12 -2.03
C CYS A 230 -0.90 12.05 -1.75
N ASN A 231 -1.03 13.34 -2.12
CA ASN A 231 0.05 14.32 -2.12
C ASN A 231 0.79 14.46 -0.78
N LYS A 232 0.08 14.31 0.34
CA LYS A 232 0.67 14.38 1.69
C LYS A 232 1.78 13.35 1.89
N TYR A 233 1.56 12.11 1.46
CA TYR A 233 2.58 11.05 1.57
C TYR A 233 3.74 11.27 0.62
N CYS A 234 3.48 11.81 -0.59
CA CYS A 234 4.55 12.22 -1.49
C CYS A 234 5.45 13.28 -0.84
N THR A 235 4.87 14.34 -0.28
CA THR A 235 5.61 15.40 0.40
C THR A 235 6.40 14.88 1.60
N GLU A 236 5.80 14.03 2.45
CA GLU A 236 6.50 13.41 3.58
C GLU A 236 7.72 12.59 3.14
N ILE A 237 7.59 11.79 2.08
CA ILE A 237 8.68 11.00 1.54
C ILE A 237 9.78 11.90 0.99
N LEU A 238 9.43 12.95 0.23
CA LEU A 238 10.41 13.90 -0.31
C LEU A 238 11.15 14.66 0.79
N HIS A 239 10.44 15.09 1.83
CA HIS A 239 11.05 15.73 3.00
C HIS A 239 12.01 14.78 3.72
N PHE A 240 11.61 13.51 3.91
CA PHE A 240 12.47 12.51 4.53
C PHE A 240 13.71 12.22 3.68
N LEU A 241 13.58 12.06 2.36
CA LEU A 241 14.69 11.86 1.45
C LEU A 241 15.65 13.07 1.43
N HIS A 242 15.11 14.29 1.43
CA HIS A 242 15.92 15.50 1.52
C HIS A 242 16.72 15.53 2.81
N ASN A 243 16.07 15.20 3.93
CA ASN A 243 16.72 15.14 5.22
C ASN A 243 17.82 14.09 5.29
N LEU A 244 17.56 12.86 4.82
CA LEU A 244 18.56 11.79 4.77
C LEU A 244 19.78 12.13 3.91
N LYS A 245 19.59 12.85 2.80
CA LYS A 245 20.64 13.08 1.80
C LYS A 245 21.39 14.40 1.97
N VAL A 246 20.76 15.41 2.57
CA VAL A 246 21.27 16.79 2.56
C VAL A 246 21.38 17.39 3.95
N VAL A 247 20.42 17.13 4.84
CA VAL A 247 20.29 17.89 6.10
C VAL A 247 20.94 17.16 7.28
N TRP A 248 20.67 15.86 7.43
CA TRP A 248 21.12 15.09 8.58
C TRP A 248 22.55 14.61 8.42
N THR A 249 23.28 14.54 9.54
CA THR A 249 24.57 13.84 9.56
C THR A 249 24.34 12.35 9.32
N PRO A 250 25.32 11.61 8.79
CA PRO A 250 25.20 10.18 8.56
C PRO A 250 24.74 9.42 9.82
N GLU A 251 25.29 9.78 10.99
CA GLU A 251 24.97 9.14 12.27
C GLU A 251 23.52 9.36 12.66
N PHE A 252 22.99 10.58 12.44
CA PHE A 252 21.59 10.88 12.74
C PHE A 252 20.64 10.23 11.73
N ALA A 253 21.02 10.18 10.45
CA ALA A 253 20.26 9.45 9.44
C ALA A 253 20.12 7.97 9.80
N ASP A 254 21.20 7.33 10.27
CA ASP A 254 21.18 5.92 10.70
C ASP A 254 20.28 5.72 11.93
N ILE A 255 20.33 6.62 12.91
CA ILE A 255 19.37 6.62 14.03
C ILE A 255 17.93 6.66 13.51
N MET A 256 17.64 7.52 12.52
CA MET A 256 16.29 7.61 11.95
C MET A 256 15.89 6.32 11.24
N ARG A 257 16.78 5.68 10.47
CA ARG A 257 16.53 4.38 9.81
C ARG A 257 16.22 3.28 10.83
N ASP A 258 17.06 3.17 11.84
CA ASP A 258 16.95 2.12 12.88
C ASP A 258 15.66 2.26 13.71
N ASN A 259 15.18 3.49 13.92
CA ASN A 259 13.96 3.74 14.67
C ASN A 259 12.66 3.49 13.88
N MET A 260 12.72 3.20 12.58
CA MET A 260 11.51 2.98 11.78
C MET A 260 10.99 1.54 11.83
N ILE A 261 11.85 0.56 12.14
CA ILE A 261 11.52 -0.86 12.17
C ILE A 261 11.78 -1.44 13.56
N ILE A 262 10.93 -2.37 13.98
CA ILE A 262 11.10 -3.14 15.23
C ILE A 262 10.81 -4.62 15.01
N CYS A 263 11.63 -5.47 15.62
CA CYS A 263 11.48 -6.93 15.59
C CYS A 263 11.17 -7.44 17.00
N ILE A 264 9.93 -7.27 17.45
CA ILE A 264 9.48 -7.57 18.84
C ILE A 264 9.71 -9.04 19.20
N SER A 265 9.58 -9.94 18.23
CA SER A 265 9.74 -11.39 18.42
C SER A 265 11.19 -11.80 18.69
N GLY A 266 12.18 -10.98 18.31
CA GLY A 266 13.60 -11.35 18.33
C GLY A 266 14.00 -12.43 17.33
N LEU A 267 13.09 -12.87 16.44
CA LEU A 267 13.33 -13.95 15.49
C LEU A 267 14.14 -13.52 14.26
N GLY A 268 14.39 -12.22 14.10
CA GLY A 268 15.13 -11.67 12.97
C GLY A 268 14.28 -11.50 11.70
N PRO A 269 14.89 -11.59 10.50
CA PRO A 269 14.23 -11.35 9.23
C PRO A 269 12.96 -12.18 9.03
N GLY A 270 11.97 -11.59 8.36
CA GLY A 270 10.65 -12.17 8.13
C GLY A 270 9.65 -11.96 9.27
N HIS A 271 10.07 -11.34 10.38
CA HIS A 271 9.23 -11.15 11.58
C HIS A 271 9.25 -9.73 12.13
N CYS A 272 9.86 -8.79 11.41
CA CYS A 272 9.93 -7.39 11.77
C CYS A 272 8.67 -6.65 11.30
N MET A 273 8.43 -5.46 11.86
CA MET A 273 7.34 -4.60 11.47
C MET A 273 7.71 -3.13 11.65
N GLY A 274 7.01 -2.23 10.95
CA GLY A 274 7.15 -0.80 11.20
C GLY A 274 6.78 -0.46 12.66
N VAL A 275 7.54 0.44 13.29
CA VAL A 275 7.29 0.86 14.68
C VAL A 275 5.86 1.37 14.88
N ASN A 276 5.32 2.08 13.89
CA ASN A 276 3.96 2.57 13.97
C ASN A 276 2.89 1.44 13.97
N LEU A 277 3.16 0.27 13.36
CA LEU A 277 2.26 -0.89 13.48
C LEU A 277 2.29 -1.49 14.89
N ASN A 278 3.48 -1.55 15.50
CA ASN A 278 3.59 -1.97 16.89
C ASN A 278 2.82 -1.02 17.83
N ILE A 279 2.88 0.29 17.58
CA ILE A 279 2.10 1.28 18.33
C ILE A 279 0.60 1.01 18.16
N GLU A 280 0.10 0.70 16.96
CA GLU A 280 -1.30 0.32 16.75
C GLU A 280 -1.71 -0.91 17.56
N HIS A 281 -0.85 -1.94 17.63
CA HIS A 281 -1.09 -3.09 18.49
C HIS A 281 -1.20 -2.69 19.97
N LEU A 282 -0.27 -1.87 20.47
CA LEU A 282 -0.29 -1.37 21.85
C LEU A 282 -1.57 -0.56 22.13
N ILE A 283 -1.97 0.33 21.22
CA ILE A 283 -3.22 1.09 21.32
C ILE A 283 -4.42 0.15 21.37
N GLY A 284 -4.46 -0.89 20.53
CA GLY A 284 -5.51 -1.91 20.54
C GLY A 284 -5.62 -2.62 21.90
N TYR A 285 -4.49 -3.01 22.49
CA TYR A 285 -4.46 -3.58 23.84
C TYR A 285 -4.97 -2.61 24.90
N LEU A 286 -4.57 -1.33 24.83
CA LEU A 286 -5.03 -0.29 25.77
C LEU A 286 -6.53 -0.06 25.70
N LYS A 287 -7.08 0.02 24.48
CA LYS A 287 -8.53 0.17 24.28
C LYS A 287 -9.31 -0.96 24.95
N ASN A 288 -8.86 -2.21 24.77
CA ASN A 288 -9.48 -3.37 25.39
C ASN A 288 -9.38 -3.35 26.93
N LEU A 289 -8.24 -2.93 27.48
CA LEU A 289 -8.04 -2.86 28.94
C LEU A 289 -8.82 -1.71 29.60
N LEU A 290 -8.99 -0.59 28.90
CA LEU A 290 -9.73 0.57 29.37
C LEU A 290 -11.25 0.39 29.28
N GLN A 291 -11.76 -0.09 28.13
CA GLN A 291 -13.21 -0.31 27.95
C GLN A 291 -13.80 -1.22 29.04
N ALA A 292 -12.99 -2.16 29.55
CA ALA A 292 -13.41 -3.08 30.59
C ALA A 292 -13.71 -2.43 31.96
N LYS A 293 -13.49 -1.12 32.16
CA LYS A 293 -13.47 -0.53 33.51
C LYS A 293 -14.34 0.71 33.79
N GLY A 294 -15.28 1.05 32.89
CA GLY A 294 -16.40 1.97 33.17
C GLY A 294 -15.98 3.34 33.77
N MET A 295 -16.70 3.81 34.80
CA MET A 295 -16.51 5.13 35.45
C MET A 295 -15.11 5.40 36.03
N THR A 296 -14.25 4.39 36.10
CA THR A 296 -12.86 4.52 36.59
C THR A 296 -11.84 4.72 35.46
N SER A 297 -12.29 5.11 34.27
CA SER A 297 -11.45 5.38 33.10
C SER A 297 -10.92 6.82 33.12
N THR A 298 -9.95 7.10 34.00
CA THR A 298 -9.27 8.40 34.07
C THR A 298 -7.99 8.41 33.23
N TRP A 299 -7.53 9.60 32.83
CA TRP A 299 -6.26 9.79 32.09
C TRP A 299 -5.05 9.29 32.88
N ASP A 300 -4.99 9.55 34.18
CA ASP A 300 -3.89 9.07 35.04
C ASP A 300 -3.81 7.55 35.06
N ARG A 301 -4.97 6.89 35.10
CA ARG A 301 -5.04 5.44 35.04
C ARG A 301 -4.61 4.90 33.69
N LEU A 302 -4.99 5.57 32.59
CA LEU A 302 -4.48 5.22 31.27
C LEU A 302 -2.96 5.34 31.24
N GLY A 303 -2.38 6.41 31.79
CA GLY A 303 -0.93 6.57 31.93
C GLY A 303 -0.28 5.39 32.64
N ASN A 304 -0.80 5.01 33.81
CA ASN A 304 -0.29 3.88 34.60
C ASN A 304 -0.41 2.53 33.86
N ILE A 305 -1.53 2.28 33.17
CA ILE A 305 -1.74 1.05 32.39
C ILE A 305 -0.81 1.01 31.18
N SER A 306 -0.66 2.12 30.46
CA SER A 306 0.25 2.27 29.32
C SER A 306 1.69 1.98 29.71
N ALA A 307 2.17 2.59 30.79
CA ALA A 307 3.52 2.35 31.29
C ALA A 307 3.75 0.88 31.69
N SER A 308 2.71 0.20 32.16
CA SER A 308 2.78 -1.18 32.66
C SER A 308 2.34 -2.23 31.64
N ILE A 309 2.03 -1.86 30.39
CA ILE A 309 1.29 -2.72 29.45
C ILE A 309 1.98 -4.04 29.16
N VAL A 310 3.31 -4.02 29.01
CA VAL A 310 4.13 -5.22 28.77
C VAL A 310 4.02 -6.20 29.93
N HIS A 311 4.07 -5.69 31.17
CA HIS A 311 3.93 -6.52 32.37
C HIS A 311 2.52 -7.07 32.50
N LEU A 312 1.50 -6.24 32.25
CA LEU A 312 0.09 -6.67 32.29
C LEU A 312 -0.20 -7.78 31.28
N GLN A 313 0.35 -7.69 30.06
CA GLN A 313 0.22 -8.75 29.07
C GLN A 313 0.90 -10.05 29.51
N ARG A 314 2.10 -9.96 30.11
CA ARG A 314 2.81 -11.14 30.65
C ARG A 314 2.02 -11.79 31.78
N VAL A 315 1.48 -10.99 32.70
CA VAL A 315 0.62 -11.49 33.79
C VAL A 315 -0.64 -12.15 33.23
N LYS A 316 -1.32 -11.53 32.25
CA LYS A 316 -2.47 -12.13 31.57
C LYS A 316 -2.14 -13.52 30.99
N LYS A 317 -0.99 -13.66 30.31
CA LYS A 317 -0.51 -14.95 29.77
C LYS A 317 -0.26 -15.97 30.88
N LYS A 318 0.42 -15.58 31.96
CA LYS A 318 0.69 -16.44 33.13
C LYS A 318 -0.59 -16.91 33.82
N VAL A 319 -1.54 -16.00 34.06
CA VAL A 319 -2.83 -16.33 34.68
C VAL A 319 -3.64 -17.25 33.77
N ALA A 320 -3.68 -16.99 32.46
CA ALA A 320 -4.37 -17.88 31.52
C ALA A 320 -3.77 -19.29 31.54
N ALA A 321 -2.43 -19.41 31.57
CA ALA A 321 -1.76 -20.70 31.68
C ALA A 321 -2.07 -21.40 33.02
N ALA A 322 -2.01 -20.68 34.14
CA ALA A 322 -2.29 -21.22 35.47
C ALA A 322 -3.74 -21.70 35.63
N LEU A 323 -4.69 -21.05 34.97
CA LEU A 323 -6.10 -21.42 34.99
C LEU A 323 -6.47 -22.45 33.91
N GLU A 324 -5.49 -22.97 33.15
CA GLU A 324 -5.70 -23.83 31.98
C GLU A 324 -6.69 -23.25 30.94
N THR A 325 -6.89 -21.93 30.99
CA THR A 325 -7.68 -21.16 30.02
C THR A 325 -6.81 -20.60 28.91
N ALA A 326 -5.50 -20.86 28.95
CA ALA A 326 -4.61 -20.59 27.84
C ALA A 326 -5.18 -21.30 26.61
N TYR A 327 -5.60 -20.50 25.63
CA TYR A 327 -6.09 -20.98 24.36
C TYR A 327 -5.07 -21.99 23.80
N ARG A 328 -5.47 -23.27 23.70
CA ARG A 328 -4.59 -24.42 23.47
C ARG A 328 -3.89 -24.42 22.10
N ASN A 329 -4.17 -23.43 21.26
CA ASN A 329 -3.53 -23.29 19.96
C ASN A 329 -2.94 -21.89 19.78
N THR A 330 -1.68 -21.70 20.19
CA THR A 330 -0.90 -20.48 19.90
C THR A 330 -0.34 -20.47 18.49
N GLY A 331 -0.35 -21.62 17.81
CA GLY A 331 -0.03 -21.72 16.40
C GLY A 331 -1.21 -21.28 15.56
N HIS A 332 -1.19 -20.04 15.07
CA HIS A 332 -2.00 -19.70 13.92
C HIS A 332 -1.41 -20.44 12.71
N THR A 333 -1.99 -21.57 12.33
CA THR A 333 -1.68 -22.20 11.05
C THR A 333 -2.11 -21.24 9.95
N THR A 334 -1.18 -20.82 9.09
CA THR A 334 -1.52 -20.00 7.92
C THR A 334 -2.53 -20.78 7.07
N PRO A 335 -3.71 -20.22 6.79
CA PRO A 335 -4.71 -20.92 6.00
C PRO A 335 -4.16 -21.19 4.60
N ASN A 336 -4.37 -22.41 4.10
CA ASN A 336 -4.00 -22.74 2.73
C ASN A 336 -4.93 -22.00 1.76
N THR A 337 -4.36 -21.08 0.98
CA THR A 337 -5.11 -20.25 0.03
C THR A 337 -4.79 -20.56 -1.43
N SER A 338 -4.09 -21.67 -1.69
CA SER A 338 -3.67 -22.07 -3.03
C SER A 338 -4.84 -22.19 -4.01
N ALA A 339 -6.01 -22.65 -3.56
CA ALA A 339 -7.20 -22.78 -4.39
C ALA A 339 -7.68 -21.43 -4.96
N LEU A 340 -7.57 -20.33 -4.19
CA LEU A 340 -7.93 -18.99 -4.66
C LEU A 340 -6.91 -18.47 -5.67
N VAL A 341 -5.62 -18.72 -5.40
CA VAL A 341 -4.51 -18.35 -6.28
C VAL A 341 -4.62 -19.06 -7.63
N TRP A 342 -4.85 -20.38 -7.65
CA TRP A 342 -5.08 -21.14 -8.88
C TRP A 342 -6.33 -20.70 -9.61
N ARG A 343 -7.42 -20.38 -8.88
CA ARG A 343 -8.63 -19.82 -9.50
C ARG A 343 -8.34 -18.51 -10.27
N VAL A 344 -7.47 -17.65 -9.75
CA VAL A 344 -7.01 -16.45 -10.47
C VAL A 344 -6.19 -16.85 -11.69
N ALA A 345 -5.19 -17.73 -11.54
CA ALA A 345 -4.32 -18.18 -12.62
C ALA A 345 -5.12 -18.80 -13.79
N ASP A 346 -5.99 -19.76 -13.51
CA ASP A 346 -6.83 -20.44 -14.50
C ASP A 346 -7.77 -19.46 -15.22
N LYS A 347 -8.30 -18.48 -14.49
CA LYS A 347 -9.21 -17.49 -15.07
C LYS A 347 -8.49 -16.51 -15.99
N VAL A 348 -7.27 -16.10 -15.61
CA VAL A 348 -6.41 -15.24 -16.43
C VAL A 348 -5.95 -15.99 -17.67
N ALA A 349 -5.58 -17.26 -17.54
CA ALA A 349 -5.19 -18.13 -18.64
C ALA A 349 -6.33 -18.34 -19.65
N SER A 350 -7.50 -18.77 -19.17
CA SER A 350 -8.68 -19.04 -20.02
C SER A 350 -9.21 -17.82 -20.77
N LYS A 351 -8.94 -16.62 -20.27
CA LYS A 351 -9.33 -15.35 -20.92
C LYS A 351 -8.17 -14.66 -21.63
N GLY A 352 -6.98 -15.25 -21.65
CA GLY A 352 -5.79 -14.67 -22.28
C GLY A 352 -5.44 -13.27 -21.77
N LEU A 353 -5.77 -12.91 -20.51
CA LEU A 353 -5.70 -11.51 -20.07
C LEU A 353 -4.27 -10.96 -19.91
N GLN A 354 -3.27 -11.84 -19.92
CA GLN A 354 -1.84 -11.49 -19.94
C GLN A 354 -1.22 -11.65 -21.35
N GLN A 355 -2.06 -11.72 -22.37
CA GLN A 355 -1.69 -11.73 -23.77
C GLN A 355 -2.43 -10.60 -24.46
N PHE A 356 -1.74 -9.95 -25.39
CA PHE A 356 -2.38 -9.01 -26.29
C PHE A 356 -3.32 -9.78 -27.23
N GLU A 357 -4.58 -9.36 -27.27
CA GLU A 357 -5.55 -9.83 -28.26
C GLU A 357 -6.13 -8.64 -29.00
N ASP A 358 -5.93 -8.61 -30.32
CA ASP A 358 -6.48 -7.56 -31.17
C ASP A 358 -8.02 -7.59 -31.13
N GLY A 359 -8.63 -6.41 -31.08
CA GLY A 359 -10.09 -6.29 -31.00
C GLY A 359 -10.72 -6.70 -29.65
N ARG A 360 -9.93 -6.98 -28.59
CA ARG A 360 -10.44 -7.17 -27.21
C ARG A 360 -10.92 -5.84 -26.57
N CYS A 361 -11.69 -5.05 -27.29
CA CYS A 361 -12.28 -3.80 -26.83
C CYS A 361 -13.76 -4.03 -26.47
N ARG A 362 -14.04 -4.23 -25.17
CA ARG A 362 -15.42 -4.11 -24.67
C ARG A 362 -15.76 -2.63 -24.57
N ALA A 363 -16.92 -2.21 -25.10
CA ALA A 363 -17.45 -0.85 -25.16
C ALA A 363 -17.54 -0.04 -23.84
N ARG A 364 -17.02 -0.56 -22.72
CA ARG A 364 -17.01 0.09 -21.39
C ARG A 364 -15.66 0.01 -20.67
N SER A 365 -14.59 -0.40 -21.33
CA SER A 365 -13.26 -0.52 -20.70
C SER A 365 -12.55 0.84 -20.67
N ARG A 366 -12.01 1.23 -19.50
CA ARG A 366 -11.23 2.46 -19.32
C ARG A 366 -9.80 2.11 -18.95
N ALA A 367 -8.83 2.71 -19.64
CA ALA A 367 -7.42 2.60 -19.31
C ALA A 367 -7.16 3.13 -17.90
N LYS A 368 -6.34 2.41 -17.13
CA LYS A 368 -5.93 2.83 -15.80
C LYS A 368 -4.76 3.82 -15.88
N PRO A 369 -4.69 4.79 -14.96
CA PRO A 369 -3.59 5.73 -14.93
C PRO A 369 -2.30 4.98 -14.65
N GLU A 370 -1.25 5.33 -15.38
CA GLU A 370 0.09 4.89 -15.02
C GLU A 370 0.56 5.71 -13.80
N LEU A 371 0.56 5.08 -12.62
CA LEU A 371 0.88 5.77 -11.36
C LEU A 371 2.29 6.39 -11.29
N ARG A 372 3.19 6.01 -12.20
CA ARG A 372 4.56 6.52 -12.30
C ARG A 372 4.75 7.55 -13.41
N ALA A 373 3.77 7.71 -14.29
CA ALA A 373 3.84 8.68 -15.38
C ALA A 373 3.68 10.08 -14.80
N TYR A 374 4.71 10.89 -14.93
CA TYR A 374 4.75 12.24 -14.38
C TYR A 374 3.92 13.16 -15.28
N ARG A 375 2.88 13.81 -14.73
CA ARG A 375 2.29 15.03 -15.28
C ARG A 375 2.63 16.17 -14.33
N ILE A 376 3.57 17.03 -14.70
CA ILE A 376 3.63 18.37 -14.13
C ILE A 376 2.56 19.15 -14.87
N SER A 377 1.37 19.28 -14.29
CA SER A 377 0.55 20.44 -14.62
C SER A 377 1.20 21.62 -13.90
N GLY A 378 1.82 22.52 -14.67
CA GLY A 378 2.36 23.79 -14.18
C GLY A 378 1.29 24.66 -13.54
#